data_AF-A0AAC9RHH8-F1
#
_entry.id   AF-A0AAC9RHH8-F1
#
_cell.length_a   1.000
_cell.length_b   1.000
_cell.length_c   1.000
_cell.angle_alpha   90.00
_cell.angle_beta   90.00
_cell.angle_gamma   90.00
#
_symmetry.space_group_name_H-M   'P 1'
#
loop_
_entity.id
_entity.type
_entity.pdbx_description
1 polymer ?
#
loop_
_entity_poly.entity_id
_entity_poly.type
_entity_poly.pdbx_seq_one_letter_code
_entity_poly.pdbx_strand_id
1 'polypeptide(L)' 'MQLFGENATEMGLSPIPKEEIHNLMNRVVELISNQFIRGCTIEINSVTKAKISVSSKGKINIERAQAIKYKLEA' A
#
# COMPACT_ATOMS: atom_id res chain seq x y z
N MET A 1 4.95 -8.52 11.88
CA MET A 1 5.57 -8.19 10.59
C MET A 1 5.27 -6.73 10.30
N GLN A 2 6.28 -5.87 10.23
CA GLN A 2 6.10 -4.42 10.06
C GLN A 2 6.15 -4.10 8.57
N LEU A 3 5.08 -3.52 8.04
CA LEU A 3 4.93 -3.28 6.59
C LEU A 3 5.80 -2.10 6.09
N PHE A 4 6.21 -1.24 7.02
CA PHE A 4 7.09 -0.10 6.79
C PHE A 4 8.26 -0.20 7.78
N GLY A 5 9.48 0.02 7.31
CA GLY A 5 10.66 0.04 8.18
C GLY A 5 10.62 1.23 9.16
N GLU A 6 11.43 1.17 10.21
CA GLU A 6 11.50 2.17 11.28
C GLU A 6 11.68 3.62 10.77
N ASN A 7 12.32 3.79 9.60
CA ASN A 7 12.60 5.09 8.99
C ASN A 7 11.46 5.69 8.16
N ALA A 8 10.30 5.02 8.03
CA ALA A 8 9.18 5.55 7.24
C ALA A 8 8.67 6.90 7.79
N THR A 9 8.74 7.07 9.10
CA THR A 9 8.37 8.31 9.81
C THR A 9 9.31 9.47 9.47
N GLU A 10 10.61 9.19 9.28
CA GLU A 10 11.62 10.19 8.89
C GLU A 10 11.43 10.69 7.45
N MET A 11 10.77 9.89 6.60
CA MET A 11 10.42 10.25 5.22
C MET A 11 9.08 11.00 5.10
N GLY A 12 8.50 11.45 6.22
CA GLY A 12 7.22 12.18 6.23
C GLY A 12 6.00 11.30 5.92
N LEU A 13 6.15 9.98 5.92
CA LEU A 13 5.05 9.04 5.69
C LEU A 13 4.43 8.67 7.04
N SER A 14 3.30 9.29 7.38
CA SER A 14 2.52 8.85 8.55
C SER A 14 2.00 7.43 8.33
N PRO A 15 2.16 6.50 9.30
CA PRO A 15 1.58 5.16 9.21
C PRO A 15 0.07 5.22 8.93
N ILE A 16 -0.48 4.24 8.21
CA ILE A 16 -1.94 4.12 8.09
C ILE A 16 -2.44 3.69 9.48
N PRO A 17 -3.20 4.51 10.23
CA PRO A 17 -3.47 4.25 11.64
C PRO A 17 -4.55 3.18 11.87
N LYS A 18 -4.98 2.46 10.83
CA LYS A 18 -6.07 1.47 10.88
C LYS A 18 -5.50 0.06 10.76
N GLU A 19 -5.60 -0.70 11.85
CA GLU A 19 -5.09 -2.07 11.95
C GLU A 19 -5.70 -3.00 10.90
N GLU A 20 -6.98 -2.81 10.57
CA GLU A 20 -7.69 -3.61 9.57
C GLU A 20 -7.05 -3.47 8.18
N ILE A 21 -6.51 -2.28 7.87
CA ILE A 21 -5.81 -2.05 6.60
C ILE A 21 -4.47 -2.77 6.58
N HIS A 22 -3.73 -2.77 7.70
CA HIS A 22 -2.49 -3.53 7.79
C HIS A 22 -2.75 -5.04 7.64
N ASN A 23 -3.81 -5.55 8.25
CA ASN A 23 -4.22 -6.95 8.12
C ASN A 23 -4.56 -7.32 6.67
N LEU A 24 -5.31 -6.45 5.97
CA LEU A 24 -5.59 -6.64 4.55
C LEU A 24 -4.31 -6.62 3.70
N MET A 25 -3.41 -5.67 3.93
CA MET A 25 -2.14 -5.58 3.21
C MET A 25 -1.26 -6.82 3.43
N ASN A 26 -1.19 -7.33 4.66
CA ASN A 26 -0.50 -8.58 4.98
C ASN A 26 -1.09 -9.77 4.23
N ARG A 27 -2.43 -9.88 4.18
CA ARG A 27 -3.10 -10.97 3.45
C ARG A 27 -2.83 -10.89 1.95
N VAL A 28 -2.79 -9.69 1.36
CA VAL A 28 -2.43 -9.48 -0.04
C VAL A 28 -0.99 -9.94 -0.31
N VAL A 29 -0.05 -9.58 0.56
CA VAL A 29 1.35 -10.02 0.45
C VAL A 29 1.43 -11.54 0.47
N GLU A 30 0.71 -12.20 1.37
CA GLU A 30 0.66 -13.66 1.45
C GLU A 30 0.11 -14.30 0.17
N LEU A 31 -0.97 -13.75 -0.40
CA LEU A 31 -1.53 -14.23 -1.68
C LEU A 31 -0.54 -14.06 -2.85
N ILE A 32 0.26 -12.99 -2.84
CA ILE A 32 1.33 -12.77 -3.83
C ILE A 32 2.48 -13.76 -3.64
N SER A 33 2.92 -13.97 -2.39
CA SER A 33 3.98 -14.93 -2.06
C SER A 33 3.61 -16.35 -2.47
N ASN A 34 2.34 -16.71 -2.33
CA ASN A 34 1.79 -18.00 -2.76
C ASN A 34 1.41 -18.04 -4.26
N GLN A 35 1.75 -17.00 -5.02
CA GLN A 35 1.53 -16.90 -6.47
C GLN A 35 0.05 -16.95 -6.90
N PHE A 36 -0.90 -16.73 -6.00
CA PHE A 36 -2.33 -16.70 -6.33
C PHE A 36 -2.73 -15.42 -7.06
N ILE A 37 -2.05 -14.30 -6.78
CA ILE A 37 -2.24 -13.02 -7.46
C ILE A 37 -0.88 -12.37 -7.73
N ARG A 38 -0.81 -11.46 -8.70
CA ARG A 38 0.42 -10.68 -8.97
C ARG A 38 0.47 -9.32 -8.28
N GLY A 39 -0.67 -8.83 -7.79
CA GLY A 39 -0.76 -7.52 -7.17
C GLY A 39 -2.19 -7.13 -6.81
N CYS A 40 -2.32 -6.02 -6.10
CA CYS A 40 -3.58 -5.45 -5.64
C CYS A 40 -3.42 -3.93 -5.46
N THR A 41 -4.49 -3.17 -5.71
CA THR A 41 -4.58 -1.76 -5.30
C THR A 41 -5.71 -1.64 -4.28
N ILE A 42 -5.40 -1.12 -3.10
CA ILE A 42 -6.34 -0.88 -2.00
C ILE A 42 -6.60 0.62 -1.92
N GLU A 43 -7.86 1.03 -2.05
CA GLU A 43 -8.26 2.42 -1.77
C GLU A 43 -8.61 2.58 -0.30
N ILE A 44 -8.04 3.58 0.34
CA ILE A 44 -8.14 3.87 1.78
C ILE A 44 -8.70 5.29 1.93
N ASN A 45 -9.90 5.39 2.53
CA ASN A 45 -10.59 6.64 2.83
C ASN A 45 -10.62 7.66 1.65
N SER A 46 -10.78 7.17 0.41
CA SER A 46 -10.92 7.95 -0.84
C SER A 46 -9.74 8.85 -1.27
N VAL A 47 -8.76 9.08 -0.42
CA VAL A 47 -7.61 9.97 -0.67
C VAL A 47 -6.26 9.27 -0.62
N THR A 48 -6.21 8.02 -0.14
CA THR A 48 -4.97 7.24 -0.11
C THR A 48 -5.17 5.95 -0.89
N LYS A 49 -4.18 5.55 -1.67
CA LYS A 49 -4.11 4.24 -2.31
C LYS A 49 -2.84 3.54 -1.87
N ALA A 50 -2.94 2.26 -1.57
CA ALA A 50 -1.81 1.36 -1.42
C ALA A 50 -1.79 0.41 -2.60
N LYS A 51 -0.69 0.38 -3.34
CA LYS A 51 -0.49 -0.53 -4.45
C LYS A 51 0.59 -1.53 -4.08
N ILE A 52 0.25 -2.80 -4.14
CA ILE A 52 1.13 -3.91 -3.83
C ILE A 52 1.28 -4.72 -5.11
N SER A 53 2.51 -5.00 -5.54
CA SER A 53 2.76 -5.72 -6.79
C SER A 53 4.05 -6.55 -6.73
N VAL A 54 4.13 -7.60 -7.52
CA VAL A 54 5.39 -8.35 -7.72
C VAL A 54 6.08 -7.90 -9.02
N SER A 55 7.34 -7.50 -8.90
CA SER A 55 8.20 -7.20 -10.06
C SER A 55 8.49 -8.46 -10.89
N SER A 56 8.99 -8.27 -12.11
CA SER A 56 9.46 -9.39 -12.96
C SER A 56 10.58 -10.21 -12.35
N LYS A 57 11.31 -9.66 -11.36
CA LYS A 57 12.38 -10.31 -10.60
C LYS A 57 11.90 -10.96 -9.29
N GLY A 58 10.59 -11.03 -9.05
CA GLY A 58 10.01 -11.65 -7.85
C GLY A 58 10.02 -10.78 -6.59
N LYS A 59 10.52 -9.54 -6.64
CA LYS A 59 10.48 -8.61 -5.50
C LYS A 59 9.08 -8.03 -5.33
N ILE A 60 8.56 -8.02 -4.10
CA ILE A 60 7.31 -7.36 -3.73
C ILE A 60 7.58 -5.86 -3.56
N ASN A 61 6.83 -5.06 -4.31
CA ASN A 61 6.84 -3.60 -4.25
C ASN A 61 5.56 -3.13 -3.56
N ILE A 62 5.72 -2.20 -2.61
CA ILE A 62 4.61 -1.55 -1.90
C ILE A 62 4.74 -0.05 -2.14
N GLU A 63 3.75 0.53 -2.81
CA GLU A 63 3.68 1.94 -3.16
C GLU A 63 2.49 2.58 -2.44
N ARG A 64 2.68 3.78 -1.88
CA ARG A 64 1.58 4.62 -1.37
C ARG A 64 1.41 5.80 -2.31
N ALA A 65 0.20 5.98 -2.84
CA ALA A 65 -0.19 7.16 -3.61
C ALA A 65 -1.23 7.97 -2.81
N GLN A 66 -0.99 9.26 -2.63
CA GLN A 66 -2.00 10.17 -2.11
C GLN A 66 -2.71 10.86 -3.27
N ALA A 67 -4.03 10.72 -3.33
CA ALA A 67 -4.88 11.42 -4.28
C ALA A 67 -5.41 12.70 -3.61
N ILE A 68 -4.65 13.80 -3.72
CA ILE A 68 -5.18 15.13 -3.45
C ILE A 68 -5.98 15.55 -4.69
N LYS A 69 -7.31 15.43 -4.62
CA LYS A 69 -8.19 15.84 -5.71
C LYS A 69 -8.47 17.35 -5.57
N TYR A 70 -7.85 18.16 -6.41
CA TYR A 70 -8.32 19.54 -6.64
C TYR A 70 -9.47 19.47 -7.67
N LYS A 71 -10.67 19.87 -7.27
CA LYS A 71 -11.70 20.21 -8.26
C LYS A 71 -11.24 21.51 -8.90
N LEU A 72 -10.93 21.49 -10.21
CA LEU A 72 -10.96 22.72 -10.99
C LEU A 72 -12.45 23.11 -11.05
N GLU A 73 -12.85 24.15 -10.31
CA GLU A 73 -14.12 24.80 -10.58
C GLU A 73 -13.95 25.62 -11.86
N ALA A 74 -14.87 25.44 -12.80
CA ALA A 74 -14.97 26.21 -14.04
C ALA A 74 -15.89 27.41 -13.84
#